data_AF-A0A1E3NLI1-F1
#
_entry.id   AF-A0A1E3NLI1-F1
#
_cell.length_a   1.000
_cell.length_b   1.000
_cell.length_c   1.000
_cell.angle_alpha   90.00
_cell.angle_beta   90.00
_cell.angle_gamma   90.00
#
_symmetry.space_group_name_H-M   'P 1'
#
loop_
_entity.id
_entity.type
_entity.pdbx_description
1 polymer ?
#
loop_
_entity_poly.entity_id
_entity_poly.type
_entity_poly.pdbx_seq_one_letter_code
_entity_poly.pdbx_strand_id
1 'polypeptide(L)'
;MDRVEQVLEAFMKNDAVVLFRAFTNQYILSPLSKTEFTSHLIESSSSRCVTALLIYGGLLLGLYEIVLHTGVALNLWRNPADEVFKEIPVHCAHVYVSINLLKETDDEKKEKEGEEAEKPRYLLKYPIVYHFEFSPDEYAHEEYGTDLKFIRGKVHEWFLTSEVYHHHKREIQDVQAKDFDFHDKKGKLLQGEEQYLCHLGVDTGDTIYCVIRY
;
A
#
# COMPACT_ATOMS: atom_id res chain seq x y z
N MET A 1 -59.45 21.12 -3.20
CA MET A 1 -58.87 20.87 -4.53
C MET A 1 -57.70 21.80 -4.67
N ASP A 2 -56.53 21.20 -4.51
CA ASP A 2 -55.39 21.77 -3.80
C ASP A 2 -54.44 22.52 -4.74
N ARG A 3 -53.80 23.58 -4.23
CA ARG A 3 -52.73 24.31 -4.96
C ARG A 3 -51.63 23.37 -5.49
N VAL A 4 -51.43 22.24 -4.82
CA VAL A 4 -50.49 21.18 -5.23
C VAL A 4 -50.93 20.55 -6.55
N GLU A 5 -52.20 20.21 -6.72
CA GLU A 5 -52.72 19.63 -7.98
C GLU A 5 -52.56 20.63 -9.14
N GLN A 6 -52.83 21.91 -8.91
CA GLN A 6 -52.67 22.95 -9.93
C GLN A 6 -51.21 23.16 -10.34
N VAL A 7 -50.27 23.16 -9.38
CA VAL A 7 -48.83 23.26 -9.67
C VAL A 7 -48.34 22.02 -10.41
N LEU A 8 -48.82 20.84 -10.03
CA LEU A 8 -48.45 19.58 -10.67
C LEU A 8 -49.01 19.52 -12.09
N GLU A 9 -50.25 19.95 -12.32
CA GLU A 9 -50.81 20.09 -13.67
C GLU A 9 -50.05 21.11 -14.54
N ALA A 10 -49.66 22.25 -13.98
CA ALA A 10 -48.87 23.26 -14.69
C ALA A 10 -47.47 22.73 -15.05
N PHE A 11 -46.84 22.00 -14.13
CA PHE A 11 -45.54 21.35 -14.36
C PHE A 11 -45.63 20.24 -15.41
N MET A 12 -46.71 19.46 -15.40
CA MET A 12 -46.95 18.38 -16.35
C MET A 12 -47.28 18.86 -17.76
N LYS A 13 -47.78 20.10 -17.89
CA LYS A 13 -48.00 20.79 -19.17
C LYS A 13 -46.76 21.54 -19.69
N ASN A 14 -45.65 21.52 -18.96
CA ASN A 14 -44.41 22.13 -19.43
C ASN A 14 -43.89 21.37 -20.66
N ASP A 15 -43.64 22.11 -21.75
CA ASP A 15 -43.19 21.54 -23.03
C ASP A 15 -41.93 20.67 -22.88
N ALA A 16 -41.02 21.02 -21.97
CA ALA A 16 -39.82 20.23 -21.70
C ALA A 16 -40.14 18.88 -21.04
N VAL A 17 -41.10 18.85 -20.11
CA VAL A 17 -41.55 17.61 -19.45
C VAL A 17 -42.32 16.73 -20.43
N VAL A 18 -43.14 17.32 -21.29
CA VAL A 18 -43.87 16.62 -22.35
C VAL A 18 -42.88 16.03 -23.36
N LEU A 19 -41.90 16.81 -23.81
CA LEU A 19 -40.85 16.35 -24.73
C LEU A 19 -40.00 15.24 -24.11
N PHE A 20 -39.60 15.38 -22.85
CA PHE A 20 -38.84 14.37 -22.12
C PHE A 20 -39.60 13.05 -21.99
N ARG A 21 -40.91 13.12 -21.70
CA ARG A 21 -41.79 11.94 -21.66
C ARG A 21 -41.95 11.30 -23.03
N ALA A 22 -42.17 12.10 -24.07
CA ALA A 22 -42.26 11.61 -25.45
C ALA A 22 -40.97 10.89 -25.86
N PHE A 23 -39.82 11.49 -25.57
CA PHE A 23 -38.51 10.90 -25.83
C PHE A 23 -38.30 9.60 -25.04
N THR A 24 -38.56 9.61 -23.73
CA THR A 24 -38.43 8.43 -22.86
C THR A 24 -39.33 7.30 -23.35
N ASN A 25 -40.57 7.59 -23.72
CA ASN A 25 -41.50 6.60 -24.24
C ASN A 25 -41.02 6.01 -25.58
N GLN A 26 -40.53 6.87 -26.49
CA GLN A 26 -40.13 6.46 -27.83
C GLN A 26 -38.82 5.67 -27.85
N TYR A 27 -37.80 6.12 -27.12
CA TYR A 27 -36.44 5.60 -27.23
C TYR A 27 -36.03 4.67 -26.09
N ILE A 28 -36.75 4.69 -24.96
CA ILE A 28 -36.43 3.84 -23.80
C ILE A 28 -37.53 2.80 -23.59
N LEU A 29 -38.78 3.22 -23.33
CA LEU A 29 -39.84 2.28 -22.96
C LEU A 29 -40.33 1.41 -24.12
N SER A 30 -40.46 1.97 -25.32
CA SER A 30 -40.91 1.24 -26.51
C SER A 30 -39.95 0.12 -26.94
N PRO A 31 -38.61 0.31 -26.90
CA PRO A 31 -37.69 -0.81 -27.07
C PRO A 31 -37.77 -1.86 -25.95
N LEU A 32 -37.91 -1.43 -24.69
CA LEU A 32 -38.00 -2.33 -23.53
C LEU A 32 -39.30 -3.15 -23.49
N SER A 33 -40.37 -2.72 -24.17
CA SER A 33 -41.59 -3.53 -24.27
C SER A 33 -41.50 -4.67 -25.30
N LYS A 34 -40.45 -4.70 -26.14
CA LYS A 34 -40.31 -5.69 -27.21
C LYS A 34 -39.86 -7.08 -26.74
N THR A 35 -39.30 -7.18 -25.53
CA THR A 35 -38.86 -8.47 -24.98
C THR A 35 -39.66 -8.80 -23.73
N GLU A 36 -39.97 -10.08 -23.55
CA GLU A 36 -40.74 -10.58 -22.41
C GLU A 36 -40.08 -10.18 -21.08
N PHE A 37 -38.77 -10.41 -20.95
CA PHE A 37 -38.01 -10.09 -19.75
C PHE A 37 -37.99 -8.59 -19.42
N THR A 38 -37.78 -7.72 -20.42
CA THR A 38 -37.71 -6.26 -20.16
C THR A 38 -39.09 -5.61 -20.02
N SER A 39 -40.15 -6.26 -20.49
CA SER A 39 -41.52 -5.74 -20.38
C SER A 39 -42.01 -5.68 -18.93
N HIS A 40 -41.57 -6.63 -18.09
CA HIS A 40 -41.88 -6.63 -16.66
C HIS A 40 -41.27 -5.43 -15.92
N LEU A 41 -40.15 -4.90 -16.40
CA LEU A 41 -39.49 -3.72 -15.82
C LEU A 41 -40.30 -2.43 -16.03
N ILE A 42 -41.28 -2.45 -16.94
CA ILE A 42 -42.10 -1.28 -17.29
C ILE A 42 -43.59 -1.53 -17.07
N GLU A 43 -43.97 -2.56 -16.32
CA GLU A 43 -45.37 -2.91 -16.10
C GLU A 43 -46.08 -1.87 -15.21
N SER A 44 -45.47 -1.51 -14.08
CA SER A 44 -45.98 -0.50 -13.15
C SER A 44 -45.37 0.88 -13.36
N SER A 45 -46.12 1.93 -13.01
CA SER A 45 -45.66 3.33 -13.10
C SER A 45 -44.37 3.57 -12.30
N SER A 46 -44.24 2.97 -11.12
CA SER A 46 -43.03 3.08 -10.29
C SER A 46 -41.84 2.39 -10.94
N SER A 47 -42.04 1.20 -11.51
CA SER A 47 -40.97 0.46 -12.19
C SER A 47 -40.48 1.17 -13.46
N ARG A 48 -41.39 1.81 -14.23
CA ARG A 48 -41.02 2.68 -15.36
C ARG A 48 -40.12 3.83 -14.93
N CYS A 49 -40.45 4.48 -13.82
CA CYS A 49 -39.68 5.60 -13.29
C CYS A 49 -38.27 5.15 -12.90
N VAL A 50 -38.17 4.07 -12.09
CA VAL A 50 -36.88 3.52 -11.65
C VAL A 50 -36.03 3.08 -12.84
N THR A 51 -36.63 2.35 -13.80
CA THR A 51 -35.93 1.87 -14.98
C THR A 51 -35.40 3.03 -15.84
N ALA A 52 -36.22 4.06 -16.07
CA ALA A 52 -35.78 5.25 -16.79
C ALA A 52 -34.62 5.96 -16.07
N LEU A 53 -34.72 6.15 -14.75
CA LEU A 53 -33.66 6.76 -13.94
C LEU A 53 -32.35 5.98 -14.02
N LEU A 54 -32.40 4.66 -13.93
CA LEU A 54 -31.20 3.81 -14.04
C LEU A 54 -30.56 3.90 -15.42
N ILE A 55 -31.36 3.89 -16.49
CA ILE A 55 -30.85 4.02 -17.85
C ILE A 55 -30.22 5.39 -18.07
N TYR A 56 -30.88 6.47 -17.64
CA TYR A 56 -30.29 7.81 -17.72
C TYR A 56 -29.03 7.95 -16.86
N GLY A 57 -29.02 7.38 -15.66
CA GLY A 57 -27.84 7.34 -14.80
C GLY A 57 -26.67 6.60 -15.46
N GLY A 58 -26.93 5.43 -16.05
CA GLY A 58 -25.93 4.66 -16.79
C GLY A 58 -25.40 5.40 -18.01
N LEU A 59 -26.27 6.06 -18.77
CA LEU A 59 -25.86 6.89 -19.91
C LEU A 59 -25.02 8.09 -19.48
N LEU A 60 -25.39 8.75 -18.37
CA LEU A 60 -24.63 9.87 -17.82
C LEU A 60 -23.23 9.42 -17.37
N LEU A 61 -23.13 8.30 -16.65
CA LEU A 61 -21.86 7.72 -16.24
C LEU A 61 -21.01 7.33 -17.46
N GLY A 62 -21.59 6.66 -18.45
CA GLY A 62 -20.88 6.29 -19.68
C GLY A 62 -20.37 7.51 -20.44
N LEU A 63 -21.16 8.57 -20.54
CA LEU A 63 -20.73 9.83 -21.17
C LEU A 63 -19.62 10.51 -20.36
N TYR A 64 -19.75 10.53 -19.04
CA TYR A 64 -18.70 11.03 -18.15
C TYR A 64 -17.37 10.30 -18.37
N GLU A 65 -17.38 8.97 -18.39
CA GLU A 65 -16.19 8.15 -18.64
C GLU A 65 -15.59 8.41 -20.03
N ILE A 66 -16.41 8.47 -21.07
CA ILE A 66 -15.93 8.78 -22.43
C ILE A 66 -15.27 10.15 -22.46
N VAL A 67 -15.88 11.17 -21.86
CA VAL A 67 -15.32 12.51 -21.79
C VAL A 67 -14.00 12.47 -21.03
N LEU A 68 -13.98 11.85 -19.83
CA LEU A 68 -12.81 11.73 -18.98
C LEU A 68 -11.63 11.09 -19.72
N HIS A 69 -11.84 9.91 -20.29
CA HIS A 69 -10.82 9.18 -21.03
C HIS A 69 -10.36 9.91 -22.29
N THR A 70 -11.28 10.55 -23.01
CA THR A 70 -10.93 11.35 -24.19
C THR A 70 -10.08 12.56 -23.80
N GLY A 71 -10.43 13.24 -22.70
CA GLY A 71 -9.66 14.38 -22.22
C GLY A 71 -8.27 13.98 -21.71
N VAL A 72 -8.13 12.82 -21.05
CA VAL A 72 -6.82 12.26 -20.70
C VAL A 72 -6.02 11.91 -21.96
N ALA A 73 -6.63 11.23 -22.94
CA ALA A 73 -5.96 10.85 -24.18
C ALA A 73 -5.49 12.06 -25.02
N LEU A 74 -6.23 13.16 -24.97
CA LEU A 74 -5.87 14.43 -25.62
C LEU A 74 -4.97 15.33 -24.76
N ASN A 75 -4.54 14.88 -23.57
CA ASN A 75 -3.79 15.67 -22.59
C ASN A 75 -4.46 17.00 -22.20
N LEU A 76 -5.79 17.06 -22.20
CA LEU A 76 -6.56 18.23 -21.76
C LEU A 76 -6.63 18.33 -20.23
N TRP A 77 -6.58 17.20 -19.52
CA TRP A 77 -6.49 17.11 -18.06
C TRP A 77 -5.75 15.85 -17.63
N ARG A 78 -5.32 15.82 -16.36
CA ARG A 78 -4.70 14.65 -15.73
C ARG A 78 -5.78 13.68 -15.23
N ASN A 79 -5.40 12.41 -15.12
CA ASN A 79 -6.29 11.41 -14.56
C ASN A 79 -6.50 11.70 -13.06
N PRO A 80 -7.74 11.90 -12.59
CA PRO A 80 -8.01 12.13 -11.16
C PRO A 80 -7.53 10.97 -10.26
N ALA A 81 -7.41 9.76 -10.82
CA ALA A 81 -6.91 8.60 -10.09
C ALA A 81 -5.43 8.74 -9.69
N ASP A 82 -4.64 9.53 -10.43
CA ASP A 82 -3.20 9.69 -10.16
C ASP A 82 -2.94 10.42 -8.81
N GLU A 83 -3.90 11.20 -8.33
CA GLU A 83 -3.80 11.88 -7.02
C GLU A 83 -4.16 10.94 -5.85
N VAL A 84 -4.98 9.92 -6.09
CA VAL A 84 -5.48 8.99 -5.07
C VAL A 84 -4.63 7.72 -5.00
N PHE A 85 -4.19 7.22 -6.16
CA PHE A 85 -3.36 6.05 -6.30
C PHE A 85 -1.99 6.48 -6.81
N LYS A 86 -1.19 7.03 -5.90
CA LYS A 86 0.24 7.15 -6.17
C LYS A 86 0.83 5.74 -6.15
N GLU A 87 1.04 5.16 -7.33
CA GLU A 87 1.91 3.99 -7.48
C GLU A 87 3.36 4.44 -7.27
N ILE A 88 3.73 4.71 -6.01
CA ILE A 88 5.11 5.02 -5.68
C ILE A 88 5.85 3.69 -5.67
N PRO A 89 6.85 3.47 -6.54
CA PRO A 89 7.68 2.27 -6.44
C PRO A 89 8.36 2.30 -5.09
N VAL A 90 7.95 1.39 -4.22
CA VAL A 90 8.41 1.40 -2.83
C VAL A 90 9.76 0.73 -2.78
N HIS A 91 10.82 1.52 -2.86
CA HIS A 91 12.16 1.01 -2.64
C HIS A 91 12.27 0.56 -1.18
N CYS A 92 12.54 -0.72 -0.97
CA CYS A 92 12.71 -1.37 0.33
C CYS A 92 11.45 -1.38 1.23
N ALA A 93 10.38 -2.03 0.78
CA ALA A 93 9.13 -2.21 1.57
C ALA A 93 9.23 -3.28 2.67
N HIS A 94 10.14 -4.24 2.50
CA HIS A 94 10.43 -5.25 3.50
C HIS A 94 11.84 -5.83 3.31
N VAL A 95 12.44 -6.35 4.37
CA VAL A 95 13.75 -7.00 4.37
C VAL A 95 13.77 -8.19 5.32
N TYR A 96 14.64 -9.16 5.04
CA TYR A 96 14.97 -10.21 6.00
C TYR A 96 16.23 -9.80 6.78
N VAL A 97 16.19 -9.93 8.10
CA VAL A 97 17.36 -9.68 8.94
C VAL A 97 17.80 -11.00 9.55
N SER A 98 19.01 -11.44 9.18
CA SER A 98 19.68 -12.61 9.75
C SER A 98 20.53 -12.17 10.94
N ILE A 99 20.01 -12.35 12.15
CA ILE A 99 20.59 -11.87 13.41
C ILE A 99 21.40 -12.99 14.06
N ASN A 100 22.64 -12.66 14.43
CA ASN A 100 23.48 -13.52 15.26
C ASN A 100 24.15 -12.72 16.37
N LEU A 101 24.62 -13.40 17.42
CA LEU A 101 25.23 -12.75 18.57
C LEU A 101 26.68 -13.18 18.72
N LEU A 102 27.56 -12.21 18.92
CA LEU A 102 28.99 -12.40 19.11
C LEU A 102 29.43 -11.74 20.41
N LYS A 103 30.16 -12.48 21.23
CA LYS A 103 30.73 -11.94 22.47
C LYS A 103 31.94 -11.06 22.14
N GLU A 104 32.04 -9.85 22.73
CA GLU A 104 33.13 -8.90 22.44
C GLU A 104 34.53 -9.52 22.60
N THR A 105 34.70 -10.37 23.63
CA THR A 105 35.97 -11.05 23.91
C THR A 105 36.43 -12.00 22.81
N ASP A 106 35.50 -12.54 22.02
CA ASP A 106 35.80 -13.46 20.93
C ASP A 106 36.10 -12.70 19.62
N ASP A 107 35.63 -11.46 19.49
CA ASP A 107 35.96 -10.58 18.36
C ASP A 107 37.37 -9.97 18.50
N GLU A 108 37.73 -9.53 19.71
CA GLU A 108 39.07 -8.97 19.98
C GLU A 108 40.22 -9.97 19.74
N LYS A 109 39.99 -11.26 20.02
CA LYS A 109 40.99 -12.30 19.74
C LYS A 109 41.26 -12.44 18.25
N LYS A 110 40.22 -12.26 17.44
CA LYS A 110 40.31 -12.34 15.98
C LYS A 110 41.12 -11.19 15.38
N GLU A 111 40.98 -9.98 15.92
CA GLU A 111 41.79 -8.82 15.48
C GLU A 111 43.25 -8.92 15.92
N LYS A 112 43.52 -9.48 17.11
CA LYS A 112 44.88 -9.55 17.69
C LYS A 112 45.71 -10.73 17.14
N GLU A 113 45.09 -11.85 16.77
CA GLU A 113 45.79 -13.08 16.36
C GLU A 113 45.88 -13.28 14.84
N GLY A 114 45.97 -12.18 14.08
CA GLY A 114 46.26 -12.14 12.63
C GLY A 114 46.48 -13.49 11.95
N GLU A 115 45.42 -13.99 11.31
CA GLU A 115 45.47 -15.09 10.35
C GLU A 115 45.74 -16.52 10.88
N GLU A 116 45.04 -16.96 11.93
CA GLU A 116 44.53 -18.36 12.01
C GLU A 116 43.35 -18.49 13.00
N ALA A 117 42.56 -17.41 13.12
CA ALA A 117 41.54 -17.30 14.17
C ALA A 117 40.48 -18.40 14.06
N GLU A 118 40.31 -19.12 15.17
CA GLU A 118 39.16 -19.99 15.44
C GLU A 118 37.87 -19.29 15.00
N LYS A 119 36.96 -20.02 14.33
CA LYS A 119 35.70 -19.42 13.84
C LYS A 119 35.00 -18.66 14.98
N PRO A 120 34.48 -17.45 14.73
CA PRO A 120 33.83 -16.66 15.76
C PRO A 120 32.77 -17.50 16.44
N ARG A 121 32.85 -17.59 17.76
CA ARG A 121 31.96 -18.42 18.56
C ARG A 121 30.66 -17.67 18.77
N TYR A 122 29.77 -17.77 17.79
CA TYR A 122 28.43 -17.25 17.92
C TYR A 122 27.67 -17.94 19.06
N LEU A 123 26.87 -17.18 19.79
CA LEU A 123 26.01 -17.73 20.85
C LEU A 123 24.99 -18.72 20.26
N LEU A 124 24.44 -18.38 19.09
CA LEU A 124 23.45 -19.20 18.42
C LEU A 124 24.10 -20.09 17.38
N LYS A 125 23.74 -21.38 17.40
CA LYS A 125 24.14 -22.35 16.38
C LYS A 125 23.62 -21.97 14.99
N TYR A 126 22.43 -21.37 14.93
CA TYR A 126 21.79 -20.88 13.72
C TYR A 126 21.32 -19.44 13.95
N PRO A 127 21.54 -18.53 12.99
CA PRO A 127 21.06 -17.16 13.12
C PRO A 127 19.53 -17.12 13.11
N ILE A 128 18.96 -16.12 13.78
CA ILE A 128 17.53 -15.85 13.72
C ILE A 128 17.26 -15.07 12.45
N VAL A 129 16.40 -15.58 11.58
CA VAL A 129 15.97 -14.85 10.38
C VAL A 129 14.58 -14.31 10.64
N TYR A 130 14.43 -12.99 10.68
CA TYR A 130 13.15 -12.33 10.89
C TYR A 130 12.79 -11.44 9.69
N HIS A 131 11.50 -11.43 9.34
CA HIS A 131 10.97 -10.63 8.24
C HIS A 131 10.43 -9.30 8.78
N PHE A 132 11.06 -8.19 8.38
CA PHE A 132 10.63 -6.85 8.75
C PHE A 132 9.92 -6.22 7.57
N GLU A 133 8.63 -5.93 7.74
CA GLU A 133 7.82 -5.17 6.80
C GLU A 133 7.70 -3.71 7.29
N PHE A 134 7.53 -2.81 6.34
CA PHE A 134 7.42 -1.37 6.58
C PHE A 134 6.14 -0.84 5.94
N SER A 135 5.40 -0.06 6.71
CA SER A 135 4.24 0.68 6.24
C SER A 135 4.67 2.02 5.64
N PRO A 136 3.87 2.64 4.76
CA PRO A 136 4.17 3.97 4.21
C PRO A 136 4.47 5.05 5.26
N ASP A 137 3.80 4.98 6.42
CA ASP A 137 4.02 5.90 7.54
C ASP A 137 5.38 5.73 8.23
N GLU A 138 6.06 4.60 8.00
CA GLU A 138 7.39 4.28 8.54
C GLU A 138 8.53 4.69 7.58
N TYR A 139 8.20 5.22 6.40
CA TYR A 139 9.21 5.66 5.44
C TYR A 139 9.82 7.00 5.82
N ALA A 140 11.15 7.05 5.77
CA ALA A 140 11.89 8.29 5.84
C ALA A 140 11.67 9.13 4.56
N HIS A 141 11.38 8.47 3.43
CA HIS A 141 11.06 9.14 2.16
C HIS A 141 10.08 8.32 1.31
N GLU A 142 9.10 8.99 0.69
CA GLU A 142 8.06 8.35 -0.15
C GLU A 142 8.65 7.41 -1.22
N GLU A 143 9.69 7.85 -1.93
CA GLU A 143 10.34 7.05 -2.98
C GLU A 143 11.38 6.04 -2.46
N TYR A 144 12.25 6.44 -1.52
CA TYR A 144 13.43 5.65 -1.14
C TYR A 144 13.18 4.70 0.05
N GLY A 145 11.98 4.76 0.63
CA GLY A 145 11.58 3.94 1.75
C GLY A 145 12.25 4.36 3.06
N THR A 146 12.82 3.38 3.75
CA THR A 146 13.42 3.55 5.09
C THR A 146 14.94 3.64 5.07
N ASP A 147 15.51 4.09 6.19
CA ASP A 147 16.94 4.28 6.39
C ASP A 147 17.55 3.24 7.36
N LEU A 148 18.89 3.24 7.42
CA LEU A 148 19.64 2.31 8.27
C LEU A 148 19.32 2.50 9.77
N LYS A 149 19.11 3.75 10.19
CA LYS A 149 18.77 4.10 11.58
C LYS A 149 17.44 3.50 12.01
N PHE A 150 16.44 3.56 11.13
CA PHE A 150 15.12 3.02 11.39
C PHE A 150 15.17 1.50 11.55
N ILE A 151 15.78 0.77 10.61
CA ILE A 151 15.89 -0.69 10.72
C ILE A 151 16.71 -1.10 11.95
N ARG A 152 17.78 -0.37 12.28
CA ARG A 152 18.56 -0.58 13.50
C ARG A 152 17.71 -0.44 14.76
N GLY A 153 16.91 0.62 14.85
CA GLY A 153 15.99 0.82 15.96
C GLY A 153 14.94 -0.29 16.05
N LYS A 154 14.33 -0.66 14.92
CA LYS A 154 13.30 -1.70 14.85
C LYS A 154 13.84 -3.08 15.24
N VAL A 155 15.04 -3.43 14.79
CA VAL A 155 15.72 -4.69 15.16
C VAL A 155 16.14 -4.67 16.63
N HIS A 156 16.61 -3.53 17.16
CA HIS A 156 16.96 -3.39 18.57
C HIS A 156 15.75 -3.61 19.49
N GLU A 157 14.63 -2.94 19.21
CA GLU A 157 13.38 -3.10 19.96
C GLU A 157 12.84 -4.53 19.87
N TRP A 158 12.81 -5.09 18.65
CA TRP A 158 12.41 -6.47 18.43
C TRP A 158 13.29 -7.46 19.20
N PHE A 159 14.61 -7.24 19.21
CA PHE A 159 15.54 -8.13 19.91
C PHE A 159 15.36 -8.07 21.42
N LEU A 160 15.21 -6.88 22.01
CA LEU A 160 15.00 -6.71 23.46
C LEU A 160 13.68 -7.31 23.96
N THR A 161 12.70 -7.49 23.07
CA THR A 161 11.41 -8.14 23.37
C THR A 161 11.40 -9.63 23.01
N SER A 162 12.46 -10.14 22.37
CA SER A 162 12.55 -11.52 21.93
C SER A 162 12.80 -12.51 23.09
N GLU A 163 12.30 -13.74 22.94
CA GLU A 163 12.59 -14.83 23.89
C GLU A 163 14.09 -15.12 24.00
N VAL A 164 14.84 -14.94 22.90
CA VAL A 164 16.28 -15.19 22.88
C VAL A 164 17.03 -14.27 23.84
N TYR A 165 16.69 -12.98 23.83
CA TYR A 165 17.24 -12.02 24.78
C TYR A 165 16.84 -12.38 26.21
N HIS A 166 15.56 -12.70 26.45
CA HIS A 166 15.10 -13.05 27.79
C HIS A 166 15.75 -14.33 28.36
N HIS A 167 15.99 -15.35 27.52
CA HIS A 167 16.68 -16.57 27.92
C HIS A 167 18.16 -16.36 28.26
N HIS A 168 18.83 -15.43 27.58
CA HIS A 168 20.26 -15.15 27.75
C HIS A 168 20.55 -13.81 28.44
N LYS A 169 19.53 -13.19 29.08
CA LYS A 169 19.61 -11.85 29.67
C LYS A 169 20.76 -11.66 30.66
N ARG A 170 21.17 -12.73 31.35
CA ARG A 170 22.29 -12.69 32.30
C ARG A 170 23.64 -12.54 31.60
N GLU A 171 23.76 -13.01 30.36
CA GLU A 171 24.99 -13.01 29.57
C GLU A 171 25.10 -11.77 28.68
N ILE A 172 23.98 -11.31 28.10
CA ILE A 172 23.92 -10.24 27.07
C ILE A 172 23.64 -8.84 27.68
N GLN A 173 24.15 -8.51 28.87
CA GLN A 173 23.68 -7.30 29.58
C GLN A 173 23.91 -6.00 28.79
N ASP A 174 22.95 -5.07 28.86
CA ASP A 174 23.04 -3.67 28.41
C ASP A 174 23.29 -3.39 26.91
N VAL A 175 22.75 -4.23 26.00
CA VAL A 175 22.84 -3.99 24.55
C VAL A 175 22.13 -2.69 24.12
N GLN A 176 22.86 -1.84 23.42
CA GLN A 176 22.40 -0.60 22.80
C GLN A 176 22.29 -0.74 21.28
N ALA A 177 21.54 0.16 20.63
CA ALA A 177 21.37 0.16 19.17
C ALA A 177 22.70 0.24 18.38
N LYS A 178 23.74 0.84 18.97
CA LYS A 178 25.09 0.93 18.38
C LYS A 178 25.81 -0.42 18.31
N ASP A 179 25.38 -1.41 19.08
CA ASP A 179 26.03 -2.73 19.16
C ASP A 179 25.55 -3.70 18.06
N PHE A 180 24.65 -3.22 17.19
CA PHE A 180 24.04 -3.98 16.09
C PHE A 180 24.74 -3.68 14.76
N ASP A 181 25.71 -4.47 14.35
CA ASP A 181 26.34 -4.24 13.05
C ASP A 181 25.55 -4.87 11.92
N PHE A 182 25.18 -4.07 10.92
CA PHE A 182 24.49 -4.52 9.73
C PHE A 182 25.47 -4.68 8.57
N HIS A 183 25.38 -5.81 7.89
CA HIS A 183 26.20 -6.14 6.73
C HIS A 183 25.31 -6.48 5.53
N ASP A 184 25.77 -6.10 4.35
CA ASP A 184 25.16 -6.50 3.08
C ASP A 184 25.38 -7.99 2.78
N LYS A 185 24.81 -8.46 1.66
CA LYS A 185 25.00 -9.84 1.18
C LYS A 185 26.43 -10.24 0.84
N LYS A 186 27.35 -9.29 0.74
CA LYS A 186 28.79 -9.49 0.50
C LYS A 186 29.60 -9.41 1.80
N GLY A 187 28.95 -9.21 2.95
CA GLY A 187 29.60 -9.06 4.26
C GLY A 187 30.16 -7.66 4.53
N LYS A 188 29.91 -6.68 3.66
CA LYS A 188 30.35 -5.31 3.85
C LYS A 188 29.47 -4.61 4.89
N LEU A 189 30.10 -3.97 5.88
CA LEU A 189 29.41 -3.17 6.87
C LEU A 189 28.63 -2.02 6.21
N LEU A 190 27.35 -1.91 6.53
CA LEU A 190 26.49 -0.80 6.15
C LEU A 190 26.80 0.41 7.03
N GLN A 191 27.06 1.56 6.41
CA GLN A 191 27.45 2.79 7.10
C GLN A 191 26.59 3.96 6.64
N GLY A 192 26.32 4.89 7.56
CA GLY A 192 25.48 6.06 7.30
C GLY A 192 24.07 5.81 7.79
N GLU A 193 23.82 6.14 9.06
CA GLU A 193 22.53 5.95 9.73
C GLU A 193 21.36 6.59 8.96
N GLU A 194 21.57 7.76 8.36
CA GLU A 194 20.55 8.49 7.60
C GLU A 194 20.53 8.09 6.09
N GLN A 195 21.31 7.09 5.66
CA GLN A 195 21.24 6.60 4.29
C GLN A 195 20.09 5.61 4.12
N TYR A 196 19.31 5.82 3.05
CA TYR A 196 18.27 4.88 2.63
C TYR A 196 18.86 3.52 2.28
N LEU A 197 18.13 2.46 2.63
CA LEU A 197 18.56 1.08 2.42
C LEU A 197 18.86 0.78 0.94
N CYS A 198 18.06 1.33 0.01
CA CYS A 198 18.29 1.15 -1.42
C CYS A 198 19.63 1.74 -1.89
N HIS A 199 20.07 2.86 -1.33
CA HIS A 199 21.38 3.47 -1.64
C HIS A 199 22.56 2.66 -1.06
N LEU A 200 22.29 1.90 -0.01
CA LEU A 200 23.22 0.93 0.57
C LEU A 200 23.27 -0.40 -0.19
N GLY A 201 22.50 -0.52 -1.28
CA GLY A 201 22.43 -1.74 -2.09
C GLY A 201 21.56 -2.83 -1.48
N VAL A 202 20.61 -2.46 -0.62
CA VAL A 202 19.60 -3.33 -0.02
C VAL A 202 18.26 -3.05 -0.69
N ASP A 203 17.80 -4.00 -1.49
CA ASP A 203 16.52 -3.93 -2.19
C ASP A 203 15.38 -4.58 -1.38
N THR A 204 14.14 -4.34 -1.79
CA THR A 204 12.96 -5.03 -1.22
C THR A 204 13.14 -6.55 -1.31
N GLY A 205 13.04 -7.23 -0.18
CA GLY A 205 13.18 -8.68 -0.07
C GLY A 205 14.61 -9.18 0.08
N ASP A 206 15.62 -8.31 0.06
CA ASP A 206 16.99 -8.71 0.34
C ASP A 206 17.16 -9.16 1.80
N THR A 207 18.19 -9.97 2.05
CA THR A 207 18.62 -10.37 3.39
C THR A 207 19.83 -9.53 3.82
N ILE A 208 19.69 -8.82 4.93
CA ILE A 208 20.79 -8.14 5.63
C ILE A 208 21.23 -8.97 6.83
N TYR A 209 22.53 -8.99 7.10
CA TYR A 209 23.10 -9.73 8.22
C TYR A 209 23.32 -8.79 9.38
N CYS A 210 22.80 -9.13 10.55
CA CYS A 210 22.98 -8.34 11.76
C CYS A 210 23.82 -9.13 12.77
N VAL A 211 24.90 -8.54 13.25
CA VAL A 211 25.73 -9.09 14.33
C VAL A 211 25.56 -8.20 15.55
N ILE A 212 25.01 -8.76 16.62
CA ILE A 212 24.86 -8.09 17.91
C ILE A 212 26.10 -8.40 18.74
N ARG A 213 26.85 -7.37 19.12
CA ARG A 213 27.97 -7.49 20.07
C ARG A 213 27.48 -7.29 21.50
N TYR A 214 27.96 -8.15 22.40
CA TYR A 214 27.57 -8.15 23.82
C TYR A 214 28.69 -8.66 24.74
#